data_AF-A0A402BQL4-F1
#
_entry.id   AF-A0A402BQL4-F1
#
_cell.length_a   1.000
_cell.length_b   1.000
_cell.length_c   1.000
_cell.angle_alpha   90.00
_cell.angle_beta   90.00
_cell.angle_gamma   90.00
#
_symmetry.space_group_name_H-M   'P 1'
#
loop_
_entity.id
_entity.type
_entity.pdbx_description
1 polymer ?
#
loop_
_entity_poly.entity_id
_entity_poly.type
_entity_poly.pdbx_seq_one_letter_code
_entity_poly.pdbx_strand_id
1 'polypeptide(L)'
;MLRNWKPYILGAVAMFVLLSGLYLFFIAPKQSPLHSSPNSIQSSIPTDAVTITPLPTLRIIRGDKVAFEGQTELKQTIGGIFAQELTIVNFQATGENSDKSYIKIVWENGEIEKLYPGTTNKKFAADRRAAEITVAGYSVHERRLFKNSNRPGTLTWEIRYDPVEK
;
A
#
# COMPACT_ATOMS: atom_id res chain seq x y z
N MET A 1 -16.43 48.09 -22.20
CA MET A 1 -16.28 47.86 -20.74
C MET A 1 -17.64 48.01 -20.07
N LEU A 2 -18.26 46.93 -19.61
CA LEU A 2 -19.59 46.95 -18.99
C LEU A 2 -19.52 47.58 -17.59
N ARG A 3 -20.12 48.76 -17.44
CA ARG A 3 -20.01 49.65 -16.26
C ARG A 3 -20.92 49.28 -15.08
N ASN A 4 -21.69 48.18 -15.14
CA ASN A 4 -22.73 47.84 -14.15
C ASN A 4 -22.65 46.38 -13.67
N TRP A 5 -21.52 45.93 -13.12
CA TRP A 5 -21.34 44.54 -12.64
C TRP A 5 -21.87 44.27 -11.22
N LYS A 6 -22.12 45.33 -10.44
CA LYS A 6 -22.58 45.25 -9.06
C LYS A 6 -23.85 44.40 -8.83
N PRO A 7 -24.91 44.47 -9.67
CA PRO A 7 -26.10 43.63 -9.45
C PRO A 7 -25.85 42.14 -9.73
N TYR A 8 -24.90 41.80 -10.61
CA TYR A 8 -24.57 40.40 -10.91
C TYR A 8 -23.82 39.72 -9.76
N ILE A 9 -22.92 40.45 -9.10
CA ILE A 9 -22.21 39.96 -7.91
C ILE A 9 -23.20 39.75 -6.75
N LEU A 10 -24.13 40.68 -6.56
CA LEU A 10 -25.13 40.57 -5.49
C LEU A 10 -26.05 39.35 -5.69
N GLY A 11 -26.48 39.09 -6.93
CA GLY A 11 -27.27 37.90 -7.27
C GLY A 11 -26.50 36.60 -7.06
N ALA A 12 -25.23 36.54 -7.47
CA ALA A 12 -24.40 35.35 -7.31
C ALA A 12 -24.16 35.01 -5.82
N VAL A 13 -23.91 36.02 -4.98
CA VAL A 13 -23.73 35.83 -3.53
C VAL A 13 -25.02 35.34 -2.88
N ALA A 14 -26.18 35.93 -3.23
CA ALA A 14 -27.47 35.50 -2.70
C ALA A 14 -27.77 34.03 -3.07
N MET A 15 -27.50 33.64 -4.31
CA MET A 15 -27.71 32.26 -4.77
C MET A 15 -26.78 31.27 -4.06
N PHE A 16 -25.52 31.67 -3.81
CA PHE A 16 -24.55 30.82 -3.11
C PHE A 16 -24.92 30.57 -1.64
N VAL A 17 -25.45 31.59 -0.95
CA VAL A 17 -25.93 31.45 0.44
C VAL A 17 -27.17 30.54 0.52
N LEU A 18 -28.07 30.63 -0.48
CA LEU A 18 -29.26 29.79 -0.54
C LEU A 18 -28.91 28.31 -0.78
N LEU A 19 -27.95 28.05 -1.68
CA LEU A 19 -27.46 26.71 -1.98
C LEU A 19 -26.70 26.10 -0.79
N SER A 20 -25.83 26.87 -0.11
CA SER A 20 -25.08 26.37 1.04
C SER A 20 -25.97 26.13 2.26
N GLY A 21 -26.98 26.97 2.49
CA GLY A 21 -27.97 26.79 3.55
C GLY A 21 -28.80 25.52 3.36
N LEU A 22 -29.27 25.25 2.14
CA LEU A 22 -30.00 24.02 1.81
C LEU A 22 -29.11 22.76 1.92
N TYR A 23 -27.85 22.87 1.53
CA TYR A 23 -26.89 21.75 1.60
C TYR A 23 -26.63 21.31 3.05
N LEU A 24 -26.47 22.26 3.99
CA LEU A 24 -26.26 21.93 5.40
C LEU A 24 -27.52 21.39 6.09
N PHE A 25 -28.72 21.79 5.64
CA PHE A 25 -29.98 21.30 6.22
C PHE A 25 -30.29 19.85 5.84
N PHE A 26 -29.88 19.39 4.65
CA PHE A 26 -30.07 18.00 4.21
C PHE A 26 -28.95 17.03 4.64
N ILE A 27 -27.79 17.54 5.06
CA ILE A 27 -26.62 16.73 5.46
C ILE A 27 -26.37 16.86 6.97
N ALA A 28 -27.42 17.04 7.76
CA ALA A 28 -27.34 16.81 9.19
C ALA A 28 -27.11 15.30 9.43
N PRO A 29 -26.00 14.88 10.07
CA PRO A 29 -25.82 13.48 10.43
C PRO A 29 -26.93 13.10 11.42
N LYS A 30 -27.79 12.16 11.00
CA LYS A 30 -28.71 11.46 11.91
C LYS A 30 -27.88 10.89 13.05
N GLN A 31 -28.07 11.42 14.25
CA GLN A 31 -27.59 10.79 15.48
C GLN A 31 -28.18 9.38 15.51
N SER A 32 -27.32 8.38 15.32
CA SER A 32 -27.69 6.99 15.54
C SER A 32 -28.19 6.85 16.98
N PRO A 33 -29.32 6.17 17.22
CA PRO A 33 -29.83 5.99 18.56
C PRO A 33 -28.80 5.24 19.40
N LEU A 34 -28.53 5.77 20.59
CA LEU A 34 -27.81 5.10 21.67
C LEU A 34 -28.37 3.67 21.79
N HIS A 35 -27.53 2.68 21.47
CA HIS A 35 -27.85 1.29 21.75
C HIS A 35 -27.81 1.12 23.27
N SER A 36 -28.98 1.06 23.89
CA SER A 36 -29.15 0.62 25.26
C SER A 36 -28.63 -0.82 25.36
N SER A 37 -27.56 -0.99 26.13
CA SER A 37 -27.07 -2.31 26.53
C SER A 37 -28.21 -3.09 27.20
N PRO A 38 -28.58 -4.30 26.74
CA PRO A 38 -29.43 -5.16 27.55
C PRO A 38 -28.58 -5.75 28.67
N ASN A 39 -29.06 -5.60 29.91
CA ASN A 39 -28.59 -6.31 31.11
C ASN A 39 -28.12 -7.72 30.76
N SER A 40 -26.80 -7.96 30.80
CA SER A 40 -26.29 -9.32 30.77
C SER A 40 -26.45 -9.91 32.16
N ILE A 41 -27.25 -10.97 32.21
CA ILE A 41 -27.33 -11.90 33.33
C ILE A 41 -25.90 -12.41 33.56
N GLN A 42 -25.38 -12.18 34.78
CA GLN A 42 -24.12 -12.75 35.24
C GLN A 42 -24.24 -14.28 35.25
N SER A 43 -23.80 -14.90 34.16
CA SER A 43 -23.38 -16.29 34.17
C SER A 43 -21.91 -16.30 34.56
N SER A 44 -21.58 -16.86 35.72
CA SER A 44 -20.20 -17.08 36.15
C SER A 44 -19.51 -18.07 35.20
N ILE A 45 -18.85 -17.55 34.17
CA ILE A 45 -17.97 -18.33 33.30
C ILE A 45 -16.63 -18.48 34.06
N PRO A 46 -16.08 -19.69 34.20
CA PRO A 46 -14.78 -19.89 34.84
C PRO A 46 -13.72 -19.10 34.05
N THR A 47 -13.00 -18.23 34.76
CA THR A 47 -12.04 -17.24 34.23
C THR A 47 -10.74 -17.85 33.71
N ASP A 48 -10.70 -19.16 33.43
CA ASP A 48 -9.48 -19.87 33.08
C ASP A 48 -9.69 -20.71 31.82
N ALA A 49 -8.78 -20.51 30.85
CA ALA A 49 -8.60 -21.26 29.60
C ALA A 49 -9.34 -20.82 28.31
N VAL A 50 -9.63 -19.53 28.10
CA VAL A 50 -9.85 -19.02 26.73
C VAL A 50 -8.83 -17.93 26.41
N THR A 51 -7.64 -18.35 26.00
CA THR A 51 -6.64 -17.45 25.39
C THR A 51 -7.10 -17.13 23.97
N ILE A 52 -7.78 -16.00 23.78
CA ILE A 52 -8.09 -15.50 22.45
C ILE A 52 -6.80 -14.91 21.87
N THR A 53 -6.08 -15.69 21.07
CA THR A 53 -4.95 -15.18 20.27
C THR A 53 -5.52 -14.47 19.04
N PRO A 54 -5.34 -13.14 18.90
CA PRO A 54 -5.76 -12.46 17.68
C PRO A 54 -4.97 -12.98 16.48
N LEU A 55 -5.64 -13.15 15.34
CA LEU A 55 -4.94 -13.53 14.10
C LEU A 55 -3.94 -12.43 13.72
N PRO A 56 -2.73 -12.79 13.26
CA PRO A 56 -1.79 -11.82 12.73
C PRO A 56 -2.41 -11.09 11.54
N THR A 57 -2.16 -9.78 11.47
CA THR A 57 -2.73 -8.93 10.42
C THR A 57 -1.87 -9.00 9.17
N LEU A 58 -2.15 -9.98 8.30
CA LEU A 58 -1.44 -10.16 7.04
C LEU A 58 -1.49 -8.86 6.20
N ARG A 59 -0.32 -8.29 5.94
CA ARG A 59 -0.14 -7.09 5.09
C ARG A 59 0.31 -7.50 3.69
N ILE A 60 -0.05 -6.66 2.73
CA ILE A 60 0.25 -6.90 1.31
C ILE A 60 0.91 -5.65 0.72
N ILE A 61 2.10 -5.82 0.16
CA ILE A 61 2.77 -4.85 -0.71
C ILE A 61 2.60 -5.34 -2.14
N ARG A 62 2.03 -4.51 -3.02
CA ARG A 62 1.80 -4.88 -4.42
C ARG A 62 2.02 -3.73 -5.38
N GLY A 63 2.46 -4.06 -6.57
CA GLY A 63 2.44 -3.21 -7.75
C GLY A 63 1.94 -4.03 -8.93
N ASP A 64 0.95 -3.51 -9.66
CA ASP A 64 0.41 -4.16 -10.86
C ASP A 64 0.78 -3.35 -12.10
N LYS A 65 1.51 -3.97 -13.02
CA LYS A 65 2.01 -3.37 -14.27
C LYS A 65 2.56 -1.95 -14.10
N VAL A 66 3.38 -1.75 -13.07
CA VAL A 66 4.00 -0.45 -12.78
C VAL A 66 5.04 -0.16 -13.85
N ALA A 67 4.80 0.87 -14.65
CA ALA A 67 5.70 1.29 -15.72
C ALA A 67 6.97 1.96 -15.16
N PHE A 68 8.09 1.72 -15.82
CA PHE A 68 9.37 2.36 -15.51
C PHE A 68 10.24 2.47 -16.76
N GLU A 69 11.30 3.29 -16.71
CA GLU A 69 12.27 3.41 -17.81
C GLU A 69 13.70 3.25 -17.30
N GLY A 70 14.54 2.54 -18.06
CA GLY A 70 15.94 2.36 -17.71
C GLY A 70 16.11 1.57 -16.41
N GLN A 71 16.81 2.13 -15.43
CA GLN A 71 16.96 1.52 -14.11
C GLN A 71 16.16 2.30 -13.07
N THR A 72 15.37 1.60 -12.26
CA THR A 72 14.59 2.21 -11.17
C THR A 72 14.69 1.36 -9.91
N GLU A 73 14.59 2.00 -8.74
CA GLU A 73 14.52 1.34 -7.45
C GLU A 73 13.33 1.90 -6.67
N LEU A 74 12.41 1.02 -6.30
CA LEU A 74 11.16 1.33 -5.61
C LEU A 74 11.23 0.76 -4.20
N LYS A 75 11.64 1.60 -3.24
CA LYS A 75 11.63 1.23 -1.82
C LYS A 75 10.19 1.07 -1.32
N GLN A 76 9.89 -0.06 -0.69
CA GLN A 76 8.55 -0.37 -0.18
C GLN A 76 8.46 -0.03 1.31
N THR A 77 7.35 0.57 1.72
CA THR A 77 7.07 0.85 3.12
C THR A 77 6.52 -0.40 3.82
N ILE A 78 7.14 -0.79 4.93
CA ILE A 78 6.67 -1.87 5.80
C ILE A 78 5.77 -1.28 6.88
N GLY A 79 4.61 -1.90 7.12
CA GLY A 79 3.61 -1.48 8.11
C GLY A 79 3.96 -1.89 9.54
N GLY A 80 5.23 -1.76 9.94
CA GLY A 80 5.82 -2.18 11.21
C GLY A 80 7.32 -1.88 11.21
N ILE A 81 8.05 -2.31 12.25
CA ILE A 81 9.53 -2.19 12.23
C ILE A 81 10.14 -3.24 11.31
N PHE A 82 9.59 -4.46 11.35
CA PHE A 82 10.01 -5.57 10.52
C PHE A 82 8.81 -6.26 9.86
N ALA A 83 9.10 -6.99 8.80
CA ALA A 83 8.18 -7.92 8.14
C ALA A 83 8.60 -9.37 8.42
N GLN A 84 7.71 -10.16 9.01
CA GLN A 84 7.91 -11.59 9.30
C GLN A 84 6.99 -12.44 8.41
N GLU A 85 7.22 -13.76 8.37
CA GLU A 85 6.44 -14.72 7.55
C GLU A 85 6.34 -14.31 6.08
N LEU A 86 7.42 -13.72 5.56
CA LEU A 86 7.42 -13.09 4.25
C LEU A 86 7.20 -14.12 3.14
N THR A 87 6.26 -13.82 2.25
CA THR A 87 5.94 -14.63 1.08
C THR A 87 5.90 -13.75 -0.17
N ILE A 88 6.74 -14.07 -1.15
CA ILE A 88 6.66 -13.48 -2.49
C ILE A 88 5.69 -14.32 -3.29
N VAL A 89 4.48 -13.80 -3.46
CA VAL A 89 3.41 -14.49 -4.19
C VAL A 89 3.71 -14.48 -5.67
N ASN A 90 4.10 -13.33 -6.20
CA ASN A 90 4.42 -13.16 -7.60
C ASN A 90 5.43 -12.04 -7.79
N PHE A 91 6.40 -12.23 -8.68
CA PHE A 91 7.26 -11.18 -9.19
C PHE A 91 7.53 -11.39 -10.67
N GLN A 92 7.16 -10.42 -11.48
CA GLN A 92 7.32 -10.42 -12.93
C GLN A 92 7.85 -9.08 -13.39
N ALA A 93 8.62 -9.10 -14.48
CA ALA A 93 9.14 -7.92 -15.13
C ALA A 93 9.08 -8.10 -16.64
N THR A 94 8.61 -7.09 -17.36
CA THR A 94 8.60 -7.07 -18.83
C THR A 94 9.40 -5.89 -19.36
N GLY A 95 9.92 -6.03 -20.58
CA GLY A 95 10.82 -5.07 -21.20
C GLY A 95 12.13 -5.73 -21.64
N GLU A 96 12.98 -4.95 -22.30
CA GLU A 96 14.30 -5.43 -22.70
C GLU A 96 15.20 -5.58 -21.47
N ASN A 97 15.92 -6.71 -21.34
CA ASN A 97 16.75 -7.04 -20.16
C ASN A 97 16.00 -7.03 -18.82
N SER A 98 14.67 -7.24 -18.86
CA SER A 98 13.83 -7.22 -17.65
C SER A 98 14.16 -8.35 -16.67
N ASP A 99 14.80 -9.42 -17.13
CA ASP A 99 15.35 -10.53 -16.34
C ASP A 99 16.35 -10.09 -15.27
N LYS A 100 17.02 -8.94 -15.47
CA LYS A 100 17.94 -8.33 -14.49
C LYS A 100 17.24 -7.53 -13.40
N SER A 101 15.93 -7.32 -13.50
CA SER A 101 15.14 -6.73 -12.40
C SER A 101 15.22 -7.63 -11.16
N TYR A 102 15.00 -7.09 -9.98
CA TYR A 102 15.04 -7.91 -8.76
C TYR A 102 14.25 -7.31 -7.61
N ILE A 103 13.74 -8.15 -6.72
CA ILE A 103 13.33 -7.76 -5.37
C ILE A 103 14.54 -7.98 -4.47
N LYS A 104 14.97 -6.92 -3.79
CA LYS A 104 16.00 -6.95 -2.75
C LYS A 104 15.32 -6.92 -1.39
N ILE A 105 15.64 -7.91 -0.56
CA ILE A 105 15.24 -7.97 0.83
C ILE A 105 16.49 -7.82 1.68
N VAL A 106 16.49 -6.88 2.60
CA VAL A 106 17.51 -6.74 3.64
C VAL A 106 16.91 -7.25 4.94
N TRP A 107 17.56 -8.26 5.52
CA TRP A 107 17.12 -8.92 6.76
C TRP A 107 17.67 -8.20 7.99
N GLU A 108 17.09 -8.45 9.16
CA GLU A 108 17.50 -7.87 10.45
C GLU A 108 18.99 -8.12 10.76
N ASN A 109 19.51 -9.28 10.39
CA ASN A 109 20.92 -9.65 10.54
C ASN A 109 21.86 -8.99 9.49
N GLY A 110 21.32 -8.15 8.59
CA GLY A 110 22.08 -7.48 7.53
C GLY A 110 22.29 -8.31 6.26
N GLU A 111 21.82 -9.57 6.22
CA GLU A 111 21.88 -10.37 5.00
C GLU A 111 21.03 -9.75 3.89
N ILE A 112 21.50 -9.87 2.66
CA ILE A 112 20.80 -9.36 1.48
C ILE A 112 20.40 -10.54 0.62
N GLU A 113 19.11 -10.62 0.31
CA GLU A 113 18.57 -11.60 -0.62
C GLU A 113 17.99 -10.92 -1.85
N LYS A 114 18.31 -11.46 -3.03
CA LYS A 114 17.80 -10.98 -4.31
C LYS A 114 16.95 -12.04 -4.98
N LEU A 115 15.79 -11.64 -5.47
CA LEU A 115 14.83 -12.51 -6.15
C LEU A 115 14.57 -11.94 -7.53
N TYR A 116 14.64 -12.80 -8.53
CA TYR A 116 14.53 -12.41 -9.94
C TYR A 116 13.12 -12.67 -10.48
N PRO A 117 12.73 -12.04 -11.61
CA PRO A 117 11.43 -12.23 -12.23
C PRO A 117 11.16 -13.70 -12.52
N GLY A 118 9.89 -14.10 -12.40
CA GLY A 118 9.47 -15.51 -12.43
C GLY A 118 9.40 -16.16 -11.05
N THR A 119 9.87 -15.50 -9.99
CA THR A 119 9.70 -15.97 -8.61
C THR A 119 8.21 -15.95 -8.24
N THR A 120 7.68 -17.12 -7.86
CA THR A 120 6.29 -17.27 -7.41
C THR A 120 6.22 -18.14 -6.16
N ASN A 121 5.30 -17.81 -5.25
CA ASN A 121 5.03 -18.51 -4.00
C ASN A 121 6.28 -18.85 -3.16
N LYS A 122 7.32 -18.00 -3.20
CA LYS A 122 8.53 -18.19 -2.38
C LYS A 122 8.24 -17.76 -0.96
N LYS A 123 8.27 -18.72 -0.03
CA LYS A 123 8.14 -18.48 1.41
C LYS A 123 9.50 -18.41 2.07
N PHE A 124 9.64 -17.48 3.00
CA PHE A 124 10.81 -17.38 3.87
C PHE A 124 10.54 -18.03 5.22
N ALA A 125 11.62 -18.42 5.89
CA ALA A 125 11.54 -18.99 7.23
C ALA A 125 10.97 -17.93 8.20
N ALA A 126 10.06 -18.37 9.08
CA ALA A 126 9.31 -17.48 9.96
C ALA A 126 10.20 -16.77 11.00
N ASP A 127 11.38 -17.30 11.30
CA ASP A 127 12.39 -16.67 12.16
C ASP A 127 13.10 -15.48 11.50
N ARG A 128 13.05 -15.37 10.16
CA ARG A 128 13.68 -14.26 9.44
C ARG A 128 12.76 -13.05 9.39
N ARG A 129 13.32 -11.90 9.74
CA ARG A 129 12.64 -10.60 9.78
C ARG A 129 13.25 -9.66 8.76
N ALA A 130 12.46 -9.22 7.79
CA ALA A 130 12.87 -8.26 6.78
C ALA A 130 12.79 -6.84 7.34
N ALA A 131 13.90 -6.12 7.27
CA ALA A 131 14.02 -4.73 7.68
C ALA A 131 13.77 -3.76 6.50
N GLU A 132 14.12 -4.16 5.28
CA GLU A 132 13.89 -3.36 4.09
C GLU A 132 13.52 -4.25 2.90
N ILE A 133 12.56 -3.79 2.09
CA ILE A 133 12.15 -4.44 0.85
C ILE A 133 12.21 -3.38 -0.25
N THR A 134 12.95 -3.66 -1.31
CA THR A 134 13.12 -2.77 -2.47
C THR A 134 12.88 -3.54 -3.75
N VAL A 135 12.03 -3.00 -4.62
CA VAL A 135 11.74 -3.59 -5.93
C VAL A 135 12.50 -2.79 -6.98
N ALA A 136 13.46 -3.41 -7.65
CA ALA A 136 14.30 -2.80 -8.66
C ALA A 136 13.87 -3.25 -10.06
N GLY A 137 13.65 -2.28 -10.95
CA GLY A 137 13.40 -2.51 -12.36
C GLY A 137 14.64 -2.26 -13.20
N TYR A 138 14.89 -3.13 -14.17
CA TYR A 138 15.95 -2.98 -15.15
C TYR A 138 15.39 -3.14 -16.55
N SER A 139 15.42 -2.08 -17.34
CA SER A 139 15.09 -2.10 -18.76
C SER A 139 16.01 -1.16 -19.53
N VAL A 140 17.29 -1.53 -19.52
CA VAL A 140 18.34 -0.81 -20.21
C VAL A 140 18.80 -1.63 -21.39
N HIS A 141 18.88 -1.01 -22.56
CA HIS A 141 19.51 -1.63 -23.72
C HIS A 141 21.04 -1.49 -23.58
N GLU A 142 21.71 -2.60 -23.31
CA GLU A 142 23.16 -2.64 -23.16
C GLU A 142 23.84 -2.64 -24.54
N ARG A 143 24.67 -1.64 -24.81
CA ARG A 143 25.50 -1.57 -26.01
C ARG A 143 26.96 -1.75 -25.64
N ARG A 144 27.71 -2.52 -26.44
CA ARG A 144 29.13 -2.83 -26.16
C ARG A 144 30.05 -1.60 -26.16
N LEU A 145 29.69 -0.53 -26.88
CA LEU A 145 30.59 0.61 -27.16
C LEU A 145 29.94 1.98 -26.95
N PHE A 146 28.66 2.05 -26.59
CA PHE A 146 27.92 3.32 -26.51
C PHE A 146 27.17 3.44 -25.20
N LYS A 147 26.81 4.67 -24.84
CA LYS A 147 25.97 4.96 -23.68
C LYS A 147 24.67 4.15 -23.75
N ASN A 148 24.38 3.46 -22.65
CA ASN A 148 23.16 2.70 -22.45
C ASN A 148 21.92 3.58 -22.68
N SER A 149 20.93 3.05 -23.39
CA SER A 149 19.66 3.76 -23.64
C SER A 149 18.56 3.22 -22.74
N ASN A 150 17.81 4.12 -22.12
CA ASN A 150 16.64 3.77 -21.31
C ASN A 150 15.54 3.22 -22.23
N ARG A 151 14.98 2.07 -21.85
CA ARG A 151 13.80 1.48 -22.49
C ARG A 151 12.66 1.42 -21.49
N PRO A 152 11.40 1.50 -21.96
CA PRO A 152 10.26 1.28 -21.11
C PRO A 152 10.17 -0.21 -20.73
N GLY A 153 9.80 -0.46 -19.48
CA GLY A 153 9.47 -1.78 -18.95
C GLY A 153 8.30 -1.69 -17.98
N THR A 154 7.83 -2.85 -17.51
CA THR A 154 6.80 -2.92 -16.45
C THR A 154 7.19 -3.92 -15.38
N LEU A 155 6.81 -3.62 -14.13
CA LEU A 155 7.00 -4.49 -12.97
C LEU A 155 5.65 -4.90 -12.41
N THR A 156 5.55 -6.16 -11.99
CA THR A 156 4.40 -6.66 -11.24
C THR A 156 4.90 -7.47 -10.05
N TRP A 157 4.48 -7.12 -8.85
CA TRP A 157 4.86 -7.84 -7.64
C TRP A 157 3.72 -7.91 -6.63
N GLU A 158 3.70 -9.00 -5.87
CA GLU A 158 2.87 -9.14 -4.68
C GLU A 158 3.68 -9.83 -3.59
N ILE A 159 3.78 -9.15 -2.45
CA ILE A 159 4.53 -9.57 -1.27
C ILE A 159 3.56 -9.56 -0.11
N ARG A 160 3.45 -10.68 0.60
CA ARG A 160 2.65 -10.82 1.81
C ARG A 160 3.57 -10.99 3.00
N TYR A 161 3.21 -10.39 4.13
CA TYR A 161 4.00 -10.48 5.35
C TYR A 161 3.15 -10.13 6.57
N ASP A 162 3.61 -10.56 7.74
CA ASP A 162 3.06 -10.14 9.01
C ASP A 162 3.92 -9.02 9.62
N PRO A 163 3.30 -7.92 10.08
CA PRO A 163 4.02 -6.79 10.64
C PRO A 163 4.43 -7.11 12.07
N VAL A 164 5.66 -6.72 12.43
CA VAL A 164 6.13 -6.77 13.82
C VAL A 164 6.12 -5.33 14.36
N GLU A 165 5.18 -5.07 15.27
CA GLU A 165 5.10 -3.83 16.06
C GLU A 165 5.97 -3.97 17.32
N LYS A 166 6.60 -2.88 17.76
CA LYS A 166 7.50 -2.87 18.93
C LYS A 166 6.72 -2.80 20.23
#